data_AF-A0ABC8TLS5-F1
#
_entry.id   AF-A0ABC8TLS5-F1
#
_cell.length_a   1.000
_cell.length_b   1.000
_cell.length_c   1.000
_cell.angle_alpha   90.00
_cell.angle_beta   90.00
_cell.angle_gamma   90.00
#
_symmetry.space_group_name_H-M   'P 1'
#
loop_
_entity.id
_entity.type
_entity.pdbx_description
1 polymer ?
#
loop_
_entity_poly.entity_id
_entity_poly.type
_entity_poly.pdbx_seq_one_letter_code
_entity_poly.pdbx_strand_id
1 'polypeptide(L)'
;MDITALGTNGYLRVHDFVIPFQEKGAPFYEASNSRFAKLSIGIEPVPSEHVIDTDLPLEALMVREFAILVAGINKKRKTQLAMDGVMASSEKGFEPVEVVS
;
A
#
# COMPACT_ATOMS: atom_id res chain seq x y z
N MET A 1 3.10 -9.00 -3.68
CA MET A 1 2.29 -8.79 -2.45
C MET A 1 1.29 -7.72 -2.81
N ASP A 2 0.00 -8.04 -2.72
CA ASP A 2 -1.06 -7.12 -3.09
C ASP A 2 -1.36 -6.12 -1.98
N ILE A 3 -1.53 -4.85 -2.36
CA ILE A 3 -2.25 -3.86 -1.57
C ILE A 3 -3.55 -3.55 -2.30
N THR A 4 -4.66 -3.53 -1.57
CA THR A 4 -5.93 -2.96 -2.04
C THR A 4 -6.45 -2.01 -0.97
N ALA A 5 -6.73 -0.78 -1.34
CA ALA A 5 -7.35 0.22 -0.49
C ALA A 5 -8.70 0.63 -1.08
N LEU A 6 -9.75 0.55 -0.27
CA LEU A 6 -11.10 0.93 -0.63
C LEU A 6 -11.44 2.25 0.06
N GLY A 7 -11.78 3.26 -0.73
CA GLY A 7 -12.32 4.53 -0.27
C GLY A 7 -13.81 4.63 -0.56
N THR A 8 -14.45 5.68 -0.05
CA THR A 8 -15.87 5.95 -0.31
C THR A 8 -16.17 6.21 -1.79
N ASN A 9 -15.20 6.75 -2.54
CA ASN A 9 -15.37 7.17 -3.93
C ASN A 9 -14.51 6.39 -4.92
N GLY A 10 -13.85 5.31 -4.51
CA GLY A 10 -12.98 4.57 -5.41
C GLY A 10 -12.10 3.56 -4.72
N TYR A 11 -11.22 2.94 -5.49
CA TYR A 11 -10.23 2.01 -4.96
C TYR A 11 -8.87 2.16 -5.64
N LEU A 12 -7.84 1.72 -4.92
CA LEU A 12 -6.46 1.61 -5.37
C LEU A 12 -6.00 0.17 -5.20
N ARG A 13 -5.31 -0.38 -6.19
CA ARG A 13 -4.67 -1.69 -6.10
C ARG A 13 -3.25 -1.68 -6.66
N VAL A 14 -2.33 -2.30 -5.95
CA VAL A 14 -0.94 -2.54 -6.38
C VAL A 14 -0.65 -4.01 -6.19
N HIS A 15 -0.23 -4.74 -7.23
CA HIS A 15 -0.08 -6.20 -7.16
C HIS A 15 1.31 -6.66 -6.66
N ASP A 16 2.33 -5.85 -6.95
CA ASP A 16 3.74 -6.10 -6.74
C ASP A 16 4.36 -5.04 -5.80
N PHE A 17 3.61 -4.62 -4.77
CA PHE A 17 3.97 -3.47 -3.93
C PHE A 17 5.35 -3.55 -3.25
N VAL A 18 5.73 -4.73 -2.73
CA VAL A 18 6.99 -4.87 -1.98
C VAL A 18 8.20 -4.98 -2.91
N ILE A 19 8.06 -5.75 -3.99
CA ILE A 19 9.10 -5.94 -5.00
C ILE A 19 8.38 -5.87 -6.35
N PRO A 20 8.57 -4.79 -7.13
CA PRO A 20 8.00 -4.67 -8.46
C PRO A 20 8.43 -5.83 -9.36
N PHE A 21 7.55 -6.26 -10.26
CA PHE A 21 7.91 -7.29 -11.25
C PHE A 21 8.96 -6.80 -12.24
N GLN A 22 9.01 -5.49 -12.49
CA GLN A 22 10.01 -4.84 -13.31
C GLN A 22 10.60 -3.66 -12.54
N GLU A 23 11.93 -3.57 -12.48
CA GLU A 23 12.63 -2.55 -11.69
C GLU A 23 12.45 -1.13 -12.24
N LYS A 24 12.09 -1.00 -13.53
CA LYS A 24 11.93 0.27 -14.23
C LYS A 24 10.49 0.77 -14.32
N GLY A 25 9.52 -0.01 -13.82
CA GLY A 25 8.11 0.33 -13.94
C GLY A 25 7.30 -0.24 -12.79
N ALA A 26 6.55 0.62 -12.10
CA ALA A 26 5.69 0.23 -10.99
C ALA A 26 4.21 0.44 -11.38
N PRO A 27 3.48 -0.60 -11.83
CA PRO A 27 2.09 -0.49 -12.19
C PRO A 27 1.17 -0.42 -10.95
N PHE A 28 0.14 0.42 -11.02
CA PHE A 28 -0.98 0.39 -10.09
C PHE A 28 -2.30 0.61 -10.82
N TYR A 29 -3.38 0.11 -10.22
CA TYR A 29 -4.73 0.23 -10.74
C TYR A 29 -5.57 1.12 -9.85
N GLU A 30 -6.33 2.02 -10.47
CA GLU A 30 -7.26 2.91 -9.80
C GLU A 30 -8.62 2.84 -10.48
N ALA A 31 -9.69 2.97 -9.69
CA ALA A 31 -10.99 3.30 -10.27
C ALA A 31 -11.78 4.20 -9.32
N SER A 32 -12.34 5.27 -9.88
CA SER A 32 -13.18 6.21 -9.15
C SER A 32 -14.65 6.07 -9.54
N ASN A 33 -15.52 6.09 -8.54
CA ASN A 33 -16.98 6.06 -8.66
C ASN A 33 -17.52 4.91 -9.55
N SER A 34 -16.83 3.76 -9.54
CA SER A 34 -17.25 2.58 -10.28
C SER A 34 -18.63 2.11 -9.84
N ARG A 35 -19.48 1.84 -10.82
CA ARG A 35 -20.85 1.38 -10.66
C ARG A 35 -21.17 0.33 -11.70
N PHE A 36 -22.30 -0.36 -11.55
CA PHE A 36 -22.81 -1.21 -12.61
C PHE A 36 -23.16 -0.38 -13.84
N ALA A 37 -22.71 -0.84 -15.01
CA ALA A 37 -23.14 -0.32 -16.30
C ALA A 37 -24.64 -0.59 -16.51
N LYS A 38 -25.22 0.06 -17.52
CA LYS A 38 -26.64 -0.09 -17.86
C LYS A 38 -27.03 -1.57 -18.02
N LEU A 39 -28.15 -1.99 -17.43
CA LEU A 39 -28.61 -3.39 -17.38
C LEU A 39 -27.68 -4.35 -16.59
N SER A 40 -26.74 -3.82 -15.81
CA SER A 40 -25.80 -4.59 -14.99
C SER A 40 -24.94 -5.58 -15.80
N ILE A 41 -24.69 -5.27 -17.08
CA ILE A 41 -23.88 -6.10 -17.99
C ILE A 41 -22.37 -5.83 -17.87
N GLY A 42 -21.94 -4.99 -16.93
CA GLY A 42 -20.54 -4.62 -16.71
C GLY A 42 -20.34 -3.63 -15.56
N ILE A 43 -19.11 -3.15 -15.40
CA ILE A 43 -18.73 -2.11 -14.44
C ILE A 43 -18.17 -0.90 -15.21
N GLU A 44 -18.60 0.30 -14.86
CA GLU A 44 -18.13 1.56 -15.44
C GLU A 44 -17.84 2.61 -14.33
N PRO A 45 -16.74 3.39 -14.44
CA PRO A 45 -15.60 3.13 -15.31
C PRO A 45 -14.88 1.83 -14.92
N VAL A 46 -14.25 1.20 -15.90
CA VAL A 46 -13.30 0.11 -15.66
C VAL A 46 -12.04 0.69 -14.99
N PRO A 47 -11.29 -0.13 -14.23
CA PRO A 47 -10.06 0.32 -13.60
C PRO A 47 -9.02 0.79 -14.62
N SER A 48 -8.39 1.92 -14.34
CA SER A 48 -7.29 2.45 -15.12
C SER A 48 -5.97 1.90 -14.58
N GLU A 49 -5.11 1.43 -15.48
CA GLU A 49 -3.73 1.08 -15.14
C GLU A 49 -2.84 2.31 -15.33
N HIS A 50 -2.01 2.57 -14.33
CA HIS A 50 -1.00 3.61 -14.34
C HIS A 50 0.35 2.97 -14.13
N VAL A 51 1.31 3.27 -15.00
CA VAL A 51 2.69 2.79 -14.86
C VAL A 51 3.57 4.01 -14.61
N ILE A 52 4.32 3.98 -13.52
CA ILE A 52 5.32 5.01 -13.22
C ILE A 52 6.70 4.43 -13.52
N ASP A 53 7.41 5.11 -14.41
CA ASP A 53 8.78 4.75 -14.74
C ASP A 53 9.74 5.20 -13.63
N THR A 54 10.76 4.37 -13.36
CA THR A 54 11.77 4.61 -12.33
C THR A 54 13.17 4.50 -12.92
N ASP A 55 13.94 5.61 -12.85
CA ASP A 55 15.32 5.64 -13.32
C ASP A 55 16.30 4.89 -12.40
N LEU A 56 15.97 4.85 -11.10
CA LEU A 56 16.75 4.17 -10.07
C LEU A 56 15.87 3.19 -9.31
N PRO A 57 16.44 2.06 -8.84
CA PRO A 57 15.71 1.14 -7.99
C PRO A 57 15.27 1.76 -6.66
N LEU A 58 14.22 1.18 -6.09
CA LEU A 58 13.61 1.60 -4.83
C LEU A 58 14.64 1.70 -3.70
N GLU A 59 15.55 0.74 -3.59
CA GLU A 59 16.58 0.68 -2.55
C GLU A 59 17.60 1.81 -2.71
N ALA A 60 17.97 2.16 -3.94
CA ALA A 60 18.87 3.28 -4.20
C ALA A 60 18.21 4.61 -3.81
N LEU A 61 16.91 4.77 -4.08
CA LEU A 61 16.14 5.92 -3.62
C LEU A 61 16.05 5.96 -2.09
N MET A 62 15.87 4.81 -1.43
CA MET A 62 15.83 4.71 0.03
C MET A 62 17.15 5.15 0.69
N VAL A 63 18.29 4.69 0.18
CA VAL A 63 19.61 5.09 0.72
C VAL A 63 19.88 6.57 0.48
N ARG A 64 19.51 7.09 -0.70
CA ARG A 64 19.63 8.51 -1.01
C ARG A 64 18.83 9.38 -0.03
N GLU A 65 17.57 9.02 0.23
CA GLU A 65 16.72 9.76 1.16
C GLU A 65 17.23 9.65 2.60
N PHE A 66 17.69 8.46 3.01
CA PHE A 66 18.29 8.27 4.32
C PHE A 66 19.50 9.17 4.57
N ALA A 67 20.39 9.29 3.58
CA ALA A 67 21.57 10.16 3.68
C ALA A 67 21.20 11.63 3.90
N ILE A 68 20.08 12.09 3.34
CA ILE A 68 19.56 13.46 3.53
C ILE A 68 18.94 13.62 4.93
N LEU A 69 18.25 12.59 5.43
CA LEU A 69 17.49 12.65 6.67
C LEU A 69 18.33 12.38 7.94
N VAL A 70 19.59 11.99 7.83
CA VAL A 70 20.47 11.59 8.95
C VAL A 70 20.56 12.64 10.08
N ALA A 71 20.29 13.92 9.80
CA ALA A 71 20.27 14.98 10.81
C ALA A 71 18.97 15.06 11.66
N GLY A 72 17.90 14.37 11.27
CA GLY A 72 16.55 14.52 11.87
C GLY A 72 15.80 13.22 12.13
N ILE A 73 16.50 12.08 12.24
CA ILE A 73 15.85 10.77 12.35
C ILE A 73 15.07 10.67 13.67
N ASN A 74 13.74 10.70 13.57
CA ASN A 74 12.84 10.21 14.61
C ASN A 74 12.42 8.77 14.28
N LYS A 75 12.52 7.86 15.25
CA LYS A 75 12.20 6.43 15.04
C LYS A 75 10.68 6.28 14.84
N LYS A 76 10.23 5.89 13.64
CA LYS A 76 8.81 5.58 13.37
C LYS A 76 8.42 4.28 14.10
N ARG A 77 7.75 4.39 15.25
CA ARG A 77 7.36 3.25 16.12
C ARG A 77 5.98 2.65 15.82
N LYS A 78 5.16 3.28 14.97
CA LYS A 78 3.76 2.87 14.76
C LYS A 78 3.61 1.47 14.14
N THR A 79 4.45 1.12 13.16
CA THR A 79 4.44 -0.22 12.57
C THR A 79 4.79 -1.28 13.60
N GLN A 80 5.81 -1.03 14.44
CA GLN A 80 6.17 -1.95 15.51
C GLN A 80 5.02 -2.13 16.51
N LEU A 81 4.37 -1.04 16.92
CA LEU A 81 3.24 -1.08 17.84
C LEU A 81 2.07 -1.94 17.28
N ALA A 82 1.79 -1.83 15.98
CA ALA A 82 0.79 -2.68 15.33
C ALA A 82 1.21 -4.17 15.32
N MET A 83 2.49 -4.46 15.05
CA MET A 83 3.03 -5.84 15.10
C MET A 83 2.95 -6.44 16.50
N ASP A 84 3.26 -5.64 17.53
CA ASP A 84 3.15 -6.06 18.93
C ASP A 84 1.69 -6.38 19.29
N GLY A 85 0.73 -5.58 18.81
CA GLY A 85 -0.69 -5.86 18.97
C GLY A 85 -1.15 -7.17 18.32
N VAL A 86 -0.65 -7.47 17.11
CA VAL A 86 -0.92 -8.75 16.42
C VAL A 86 -0.35 -9.93 17.21
N MET A 87 0.88 -9.81 17.71
CA MET A 87 1.51 -10.84 18.53
C MET A 87 0.71 -11.09 19.82
N ALA A 88 0.35 -10.02 20.53
CA ALA A 88 -0.46 -10.11 21.75
C ALA A 88 -1.85 -10.71 21.52
N SER A 89 -2.48 -10.43 20.37
CA SER A 89 -3.76 -11.05 20.00
C SER A 89 -3.59 -12.56 19.79
N SER A 90 -2.54 -12.98 19.09
CA SER A 90 -2.23 -14.40 18.88
C SER A 90 -2.02 -15.15 20.20
N GLU A 91 -1.30 -14.57 21.15
CA GLU A 91 -1.06 -15.17 22.48
C GLU A 91 -2.34 -15.28 23.32
N LYS A 92 -3.32 -14.40 23.08
CA LYS A 92 -4.63 -14.40 23.76
C LYS A 92 -5.71 -15.23 23.05
N GLY A 93 -5.34 -16.01 22.03
CA GLY A 93 -6.29 -16.84 21.29
C GLY A 93 -7.09 -16.08 20.23
N PHE A 94 -6.48 -15.08 19.60
CA PHE A 94 -7.04 -14.24 18.53
C PHE A 94 -8.13 -13.26 19.00
N GLU A 95 -8.09 -12.86 20.27
CA GLU A 95 -8.97 -11.83 20.81
C GLU A 95 -8.53 -10.42 20.36
N PRO A 96 -9.47 -9.47 20.18
CA PRO A 96 -9.14 -8.08 19.85
C PRO A 96 -8.24 -7.44 20.91
N VAL A 97 -7.19 -6.74 20.47
CA VAL A 97 -6.28 -5.97 21.33
C VAL A 97 -6.31 -4.51 20.92
N GLU A 98 -6.52 -3.63 21.89
CA GLU A 98 -6.48 -2.19 21.67
C GLU A 98 -5.03 -1.73 21.46
N VAL A 99 -4.79 -0.98 20.39
CA VAL A 99 -3.48 -0.42 20.04
C VAL A 99 -3.52 1.09 20.27
N VAL A 100 -3.00 1.55 21.41
CA VAL A 100 -3.00 2.98 21.79
C VAL A 100 -1.69 3.62 21.32
N SER A 101 -1.76 4.63 20.45
CA SER A 101 -0.60 5.29 19.82
C SER A 101 -0.32 6.69 20.32
#